data_AF-A0A351EUY3-F1
#
_entry.id   AF-A0A351EUY3-F1
#
_cell.length_a   1.000
_cell.length_b   1.000
_cell.length_c   1.000
_cell.angle_alpha   90.00
_cell.angle_beta   90.00
_cell.angle_gamma   90.00
#
_symmetry.space_group_name_H-M   'P 1'
#
loop_
_entity.id
_entity.type
_entity.pdbx_description
1 polymer ?
#
loop_
_entity_poly.entity_id
_entity_poly.type
_entity_poly.pdbx_seq_one_letter_code
_entity_poly.pdbx_strand_id
1 'polypeptide(L)'
;MRAHLGAVFEHGPYTTAHVTSFFNAPPEVRATVVPERDDYELKWAELFEQMFPGVDAHSLRLRRLILFGAMNATVEWFDPHGKLPLDELASTISDQFLNGVTHHYDHAPTTHMSSTL
;
A
#
# COMPACT_ATOMS: atom_id res chain seq x y z
N MET A 1 -2.96 0.17 -4.39
CA MET A 1 -2.28 -0.64 -3.35
C MET A 1 -1.18 -1.53 -3.93
N ARG A 2 -1.45 -2.35 -4.96
CA ARG A 2 -0.44 -3.25 -5.55
C ARG A 2 0.87 -2.58 -5.96
N ALA A 3 0.84 -1.42 -6.62
CA ALA A 3 2.07 -0.72 -6.97
C ALA A 3 2.92 -0.34 -5.74
N HIS A 4 2.25 0.15 -4.68
CA HIS A 4 2.92 0.49 -3.42
C HIS A 4 3.51 -0.74 -2.72
N LEU A 5 2.69 -1.77 -2.50
CA LEU A 5 3.15 -3.01 -1.86
C LEU A 5 4.25 -3.71 -2.69
N GLY A 6 4.15 -3.65 -4.01
CA GLY A 6 5.21 -4.11 -4.93
C GLY A 6 6.53 -3.43 -4.64
N ALA A 7 6.57 -2.10 -4.63
CA ALA A 7 7.78 -1.35 -4.32
C ALA A 7 8.31 -1.66 -2.91
N VAL A 8 7.42 -1.85 -1.93
CA VAL A 8 7.79 -2.23 -0.55
C VAL A 8 8.51 -3.58 -0.51
N PHE A 9 8.04 -4.60 -1.24
CA PHE A 9 8.60 -5.95 -1.18
C PHE A 9 9.67 -6.25 -2.25
N GLU A 10 9.74 -5.46 -3.33
CA GLU A 10 10.74 -5.62 -4.41
C GLU A 10 12.17 -5.24 -3.96
N HIS A 11 12.29 -4.37 -2.96
CA HIS A 11 13.59 -3.90 -2.44
C HIS A 11 13.97 -4.48 -1.05
N GLY A 12 13.22 -5.48 -0.55
CA GLY A 12 13.57 -6.21 0.67
C GLY A 12 13.75 -5.33 1.92
N PRO A 13 14.70 -5.64 2.83
CA PRO A 13 14.91 -4.89 4.09
C PRO A 13 15.23 -3.39 3.93
N TYR A 14 15.60 -2.95 2.72
CA TYR A 14 16.03 -1.59 2.42
C TYR A 14 14.85 -0.60 2.39
N THR A 15 13.68 -1.02 1.89
CA THR A 15 12.42 -0.25 1.95
C THR A 15 11.77 -0.30 3.33
N THR A 16 11.97 -1.38 4.09
CA THR A 16 11.49 -1.50 5.48
C THR A 16 12.13 -0.46 6.42
N ALA A 17 13.43 -0.18 6.24
CA ALA A 17 14.13 0.87 6.98
C ALA A 17 13.64 2.28 6.60
N HIS A 18 13.27 2.51 5.35
CA HIS A 18 12.72 3.80 4.89
C HIS A 18 11.31 4.07 5.47
N VAL A 19 10.50 3.05 5.69
CA VAL A 19 9.13 3.22 6.20
C VAL A 19 9.08 3.35 7.72
N THR A 20 9.93 2.62 8.45
CA THR A 20 9.90 2.57 9.93
C THR A 20 10.99 3.40 10.61
N SER A 21 12.15 3.57 9.95
CA SER A 21 13.36 4.19 10.55
C SER A 21 13.66 5.59 9.99
N PHE A 22 12.98 6.04 8.94
CA PHE A 22 13.13 7.38 8.36
C PHE A 22 12.93 8.50 9.39
N PHE A 23 11.98 8.33 10.31
CA PHE A 23 11.75 9.32 11.38
C PHE A 23 12.97 9.50 12.30
N ASN A 24 13.83 8.48 12.38
CA ASN A 24 15.07 8.47 13.16
C ASN A 24 16.32 8.72 12.30
N ALA A 25 16.18 8.94 11.00
CA ALA A 25 17.33 9.19 10.11
C ALA A 25 17.96 10.56 10.38
N PRO A 26 19.29 10.71 10.17
CA PRO A 26 19.97 12.00 10.29
C PRO A 26 19.33 13.08 9.40
N PRO A 27 19.35 14.36 9.81
CA PRO A 27 18.71 15.46 9.05
C PRO A 27 19.14 15.53 7.58
N GLU A 28 20.41 15.30 7.30
CA GLU A 28 21.00 15.31 5.96
C GLU A 28 20.45 14.19 5.06
N VAL A 29 20.16 13.01 5.63
CA VAL A 29 19.54 11.88 4.93
C VAL A 29 18.05 12.14 4.71
N ARG A 30 17.38 12.79 5.66
CA ARG A 30 15.98 13.19 5.46
C ARG A 30 15.88 14.24 4.36
N ALA A 31 16.77 15.23 4.33
CA ALA A 31 16.73 16.32 3.36
C ALA A 31 16.81 15.84 1.90
N THR A 32 17.52 14.74 1.63
CA THR A 32 17.59 14.15 0.28
C THR A 32 16.37 13.33 -0.10
N VAL A 33 15.66 12.75 0.86
CA VAL A 33 14.57 11.78 0.60
C VAL A 33 13.17 12.39 0.76
N VAL A 34 13.02 13.44 1.59
CA VAL A 34 11.75 14.17 1.76
C VAL A 34 11.14 14.61 0.43
N PRO A 35 11.87 15.20 -0.54
CA PRO A 35 11.27 15.67 -1.79
C PRO A 35 10.59 14.55 -2.58
N GLU A 36 11.26 13.41 -2.76
CA GLU A 36 10.70 12.27 -3.50
C GLU A 36 9.49 11.66 -2.78
N ARG A 37 9.52 11.62 -1.44
CA ARG A 37 8.41 11.15 -0.63
C ARG A 37 7.21 12.09 -0.74
N ASP A 38 7.44 13.40 -0.70
CA ASP A 38 6.39 14.41 -0.77
C ASP A 38 5.73 14.41 -2.17
N ASP A 39 6.51 14.25 -3.24
CA ASP A 39 5.99 14.09 -4.61
C ASP A 39 5.14 12.82 -4.75
N TYR A 40 5.54 11.73 -4.10
CA TYR A 40 4.76 10.51 -4.07
C TYR A 40 3.46 10.69 -3.27
N GLU A 41 3.53 11.32 -2.09
CA GLU A 41 2.34 11.62 -1.28
C GLU A 41 1.36 12.57 -2.00
N LEU A 42 1.87 13.51 -2.80
CA LEU A 42 1.05 14.41 -3.60
C LEU A 42 0.21 13.63 -4.63
N LYS A 43 0.81 12.68 -5.36
CA LYS A 43 0.07 11.82 -6.30
C LYS A 43 -1.06 11.06 -5.62
N TRP A 44 -0.85 10.61 -4.39
CA TRP A 44 -1.90 9.95 -3.60
C TRP A 44 -2.97 10.93 -3.10
N ALA A 45 -2.60 12.16 -2.78
CA ALA A 45 -3.57 13.20 -2.43
C ALA A 45 -4.48 13.52 -3.62
N GLU A 46 -3.90 13.75 -4.80
CA GLU A 46 -4.64 14.00 -6.04
C GLU A 46 -5.56 12.82 -6.41
N LEU A 47 -5.08 11.58 -6.28
CA LEU A 47 -5.89 10.39 -6.52
C LEU A 47 -7.11 10.33 -5.58
N PHE A 48 -6.92 10.63 -4.29
CA PHE A 48 -8.00 10.60 -3.32
C PHE A 48 -9.05 11.68 -3.58
N GLU A 49 -8.62 12.89 -3.96
CA GLU A 49 -9.52 13.98 -4.33
C GLU A 49 -10.36 13.63 -5.57
N GLN A 50 -9.76 12.95 -6.55
CA GLN A 50 -10.47 12.47 -7.74
C GLN A 50 -11.47 11.34 -7.43
N MET A 51 -11.11 10.40 -6.55
CA MET A 51 -11.94 9.24 -6.22
C MET A 51 -13.12 9.59 -5.31
N PHE A 52 -12.97 10.59 -4.44
CA PHE A 52 -13.95 10.92 -3.40
C PHE A 52 -14.36 12.40 -3.47
N PRO A 53 -15.01 12.82 -4.57
CA PRO A 53 -15.44 14.21 -4.71
C PRO A 53 -16.41 14.58 -3.59
N GLY A 54 -16.21 15.74 -2.98
CA GLY A 54 -17.05 16.27 -1.91
C GLY A 54 -16.67 15.84 -0.49
N VAL A 55 -15.64 14.99 -0.33
CA VAL A 55 -15.03 14.74 0.98
C VAL A 55 -13.99 15.82 1.26
N ASP A 56 -13.95 16.33 2.50
CA ASP A 56 -13.01 17.39 2.88
C ASP A 56 -11.54 16.89 2.93
N ALA A 57 -10.61 17.81 2.70
CA ALA A 57 -9.18 17.50 2.62
C ALA A 57 -8.60 16.89 3.91
N HIS A 58 -9.13 17.26 5.08
CA HIS A 58 -8.67 16.70 6.35
C HIS A 58 -9.07 15.22 6.47
N SER A 59 -10.33 14.91 6.16
CA SER A 59 -10.83 13.54 6.11
C SER A 59 -10.06 12.68 5.09
N LEU A 60 -9.79 13.22 3.89
CA LEU A 60 -9.00 12.51 2.87
C LEU A 60 -7.57 12.24 3.34
N ARG A 61 -6.92 13.23 3.98
CA ARG A 61 -5.60 13.06 4.57
C ARG A 61 -5.59 11.96 5.62
N LEU A 62 -6.56 11.95 6.55
CA LEU A 62 -6.64 10.95 7.61
C LEU A 62 -6.82 9.53 7.03
N ARG A 63 -7.72 9.37 6.05
CA ARG A 63 -7.94 8.08 5.37
C ARG A 63 -6.68 7.59 4.65
N ARG A 64 -5.95 8.49 3.99
CA ARG A 64 -4.68 8.17 3.33
C ARG A 64 -3.62 7.72 4.33
N LEU A 65 -3.49 8.40 5.48
CA LEU A 65 -2.57 7.99 6.55
C LEU A 65 -2.91 6.61 7.12
N ILE A 66 -4.19 6.32 7.35
CA ILE A 66 -4.66 5.00 7.81
C ILE A 66 -4.29 3.92 6.79
N LEU A 67 -4.55 4.16 5.51
CA LEU A 67 -4.25 3.24 4.43
C LEU A 67 -2.74 2.96 4.31
N PHE A 68 -1.91 4.01 4.34
CA PHE A 68 -0.46 3.83 4.34
C PHE A 68 0.02 3.07 5.57
N GLY A 69 -0.50 3.39 6.75
CA GLY A 69 -0.19 2.64 7.97
C GLY A 69 -0.49 1.14 7.82
N ALA A 70 -1.66 0.81 7.29
CA ALA A 70 -2.04 -0.58 7.04
C ALA A 70 -1.11 -1.28 6.03
N MET A 71 -0.80 -0.64 4.89
CA MET A 71 0.13 -1.21 3.90
C MET A 71 1.55 -1.35 4.47
N ASN A 72 2.03 -0.35 5.20
CA ASN A 72 3.36 -0.35 5.79
C ASN A 72 3.52 -1.43 6.85
N ALA A 73 2.50 -1.69 7.67
CA ALA A 73 2.52 -2.75 8.68
C ALA A 73 2.65 -4.16 8.08
N THR A 74 2.36 -4.35 6.78
CA THR A 74 2.50 -5.65 6.12
C THR A 74 3.93 -6.17 6.10
N VAL A 75 4.94 -5.29 6.17
CA VAL A 75 6.36 -5.70 6.24
C VAL A 75 6.69 -6.55 7.46
N GLU A 76 5.87 -6.47 8.52
CA GLU A 76 6.11 -7.19 9.77
C GLU A 76 5.62 -8.64 9.72
N TRP A 77 4.70 -8.99 8.80
CA TRP A 77 4.00 -10.28 8.85
C TRP A 77 3.75 -10.93 7.49
N PHE A 78 3.78 -10.19 6.38
CA PHE A 78 3.55 -10.75 5.05
C PHE A 78 4.81 -11.42 4.51
N ASP A 79 4.68 -12.68 4.10
CA ASP A 79 5.74 -13.45 3.44
C ASP A 79 5.52 -13.42 1.91
N PRO A 80 6.36 -12.70 1.13
CA PRO A 80 6.23 -12.64 -0.32
C PRO A 80 6.52 -13.98 -1.02
N HIS A 81 7.10 -14.96 -0.33
CA HIS A 81 7.33 -16.32 -0.82
C HIS A 81 6.33 -17.33 -0.23
N GLY A 82 5.35 -16.85 0.55
CA GLY A 82 4.34 -17.66 1.19
C GLY A 82 3.21 -18.08 0.23
N LYS A 83 2.14 -18.64 0.81
CA LYS A 83 0.98 -19.12 0.04
C LYS A 83 0.04 -18.01 -0.43
N LEU A 84 0.05 -16.85 0.24
CA LEU A 84 -0.81 -15.71 -0.09
C LEU A 84 -0.11 -14.85 -1.16
N PRO A 85 -0.65 -14.73 -2.37
CA PRO A 85 -0.08 -13.87 -3.40
C PRO A 85 -0.14 -12.39 -3.02
N LEU A 86 0.86 -11.61 -3.43
CA LEU A 86 0.90 -10.16 -3.22
C LEU A 86 -0.32 -9.43 -3.84
N ASP A 87 -0.78 -9.92 -4.99
CA ASP A 87 -1.94 -9.36 -5.68
C ASP A 87 -3.23 -9.60 -4.88
N GLU A 88 -3.35 -10.77 -4.24
CA GLU A 88 -4.48 -11.09 -3.35
C GLU A 88 -4.48 -10.15 -2.15
N LEU A 89 -3.36 -10.00 -1.45
CA LEU A 89 -3.22 -9.04 -0.34
C LEU A 89 -3.59 -7.61 -0.78
N ALA A 90 -3.07 -7.16 -1.92
CA ALA A 90 -3.35 -5.83 -2.45
C ALA A 90 -4.84 -5.63 -2.75
N SER A 91 -5.50 -6.66 -3.30
CA SER A 91 -6.94 -6.63 -3.57
C SER A 91 -7.76 -6.59 -2.29
N THR A 92 -7.42 -7.42 -1.29
CA THR A 92 -8.09 -7.44 0.02
C THR A 92 -8.00 -6.09 0.72
N ILE A 93 -6.81 -5.47 0.76
CA ILE A 93 -6.65 -4.13 1.36
C ILE A 93 -7.49 -3.09 0.61
N SER A 94 -7.53 -3.17 -0.73
CA SER A 94 -8.30 -2.23 -1.55
C SER A 94 -9.79 -2.37 -1.30
N ASP A 95 -10.31 -3.59 -1.32
CA ASP A 95 -11.73 -3.87 -1.07
C ASP A 95 -12.14 -3.48 0.36
N GLN A 96 -11.36 -3.89 1.36
CA GLN A 96 -11.62 -3.50 2.75
C GLN A 96 -11.62 -1.98 2.93
N PHE A 97 -10.72 -1.25 2.26
CA PHE A 97 -10.66 0.21 2.37
C PHE A 97 -11.86 0.89 1.69
N LEU A 98 -12.28 0.41 0.53
CA LEU A 98 -13.35 1.01 -0.26
C LEU A 98 -14.75 0.61 0.22
N ASN A 99 -14.92 -0.65 0.60
CA ASN A 99 -16.21 -1.28 0.83
C ASN A 99 -16.41 -1.73 2.29
N GLY A 100 -15.35 -1.76 3.09
CA GLY A 100 -15.38 -2.22 4.48
C GLY A 100 -15.39 -3.76 4.60
N VAL A 101 -15.11 -4.26 5.81
CA VAL A 101 -14.90 -5.71 6.07
C VAL A 101 -16.14 -6.59 5.94
N THR A 102 -17.33 -6.01 6.00
CA THR A 102 -18.60 -6.75 5.89
C THR A 102 -19.07 -6.90 4.45
N HIS A 103 -18.41 -6.23 3.51
CA HIS A 103 -18.66 -6.41 2.09
C HIS A 103 -17.95 -7.69 1.62
N HIS A 104 -18.67 -8.55 0.89
CA HIS A 104 -18.07 -9.77 0.34
C HIS A 104 -17.56 -9.48 -1.08
N TYR A 105 -16.26 -9.63 -1.30
CA TYR A 105 -15.66 -9.54 -2.62
C TYR A 105 -15.71 -10.92 -3.30
N ASP A 106 -16.53 -11.06 -4.34
CA ASP A 106 -16.53 -12.27 -5.16
C ASP A 106 -15.25 -12.30 -6.02
N HIS A 107 -14.29 -13.16 -5.68
CA HIS A 107 -13.14 -13.41 -6.54
C HIS A 107 -13.59 -14.09 -7.84
N ALA A 108 -13.24 -13.51 -9.00
CA ALA A 108 -13.32 -14.22 -10.27
C ALA A 108 -12.37 -15.44 -10.21
N PRO A 109 -12.83 -16.66 -10.59
CA PRO A 109 -12.01 -17.85 -10.46
C PRO A 109 -10.76 -17.75 -11.34
N THR A 110 -9.59 -17.81 -10.72
CA THR A 110 -8.32 -18.02 -11.40
C THR A 110 -8.38 -19.38 -12.08
N THR A 111 -8.51 -19.37 -13.40
CA THR A 111 -8.41 -20.59 -14.21
C THR A 111 -7.00 -21.13 -14.09
N HIS A 112 -6.78 -22.10 -13.20
CA HIS A 112 -5.62 -22.95 -13.29
C HIS A 112 -5.77 -23.80 -14.55
N MET A 113 -5.03 -23.45 -15.61
CA MET A 113 -4.76 -24.40 -16.69
C MET A 113 -3.99 -25.57 -16.09
N SER A 114 -4.71 -26.65 -15.77
CA SER A 114 -4.10 -27.96 -15.57
C SER A 114 -3.39 -28.35 -16.87
N SER A 115 -2.06 -28.32 -16.83
CA SER A 115 -1.24 -28.94 -17.86
C SER A 115 -1.34 -30.45 -17.67
N THR A 116 -2.20 -31.10 -18.45
CA THR A 116 -2.26 -32.55 -18.55
C THR A 116 -1.05 -33.04 -19.36
N LEU A 117 -0.20 -33.86 -18.75
CA LEU A 117 0.58 -34.89 -19.43
C LEU A 117 -0.12 -36.23 -19.22
#